data_AF-A0A816HDE0-F1
#
_entry.id   AF-A0A816HDE0-F1
#
_cell.length_a   1.000
_cell.length_b   1.000
_cell.length_c   1.000
_cell.angle_alpha   90.00
_cell.angle_beta   90.00
_cell.angle_gamma   90.00
#
_symmetry.space_group_name_H-M   'P 1'
#
loop_
_entity.id
_entity.type
_entity.pdbx_description
1 polymer ?
#
loop_
_entity_poly.entity_id
_entity_poly.type
_entity_poly.pdbx_seq_one_letter_code
_entity_poly.pdbx_strand_id
1 'polypeptide(L)'
;MIEAVAGRNLAGYTMYPHEHEVILEFGTQLLVKNIGFQHGNLRLVHLIEINDDGDDDDNSQQGLAAAMASVHVTPKSTKPTNNKSTY
;
A
#
# COMPACT_ATOMS: atom_id res chain seq x y z
N MET A 1 1.31 -7.46 5.54
CA MET A 1 -0.06 -7.18 6.01
C MET A 1 -0.98 -8.20 5.37
N ILE A 2 -2.00 -8.68 6.10
CA ILE A 2 -2.97 -9.65 5.61
C ILE A 2 -4.37 -9.07 5.83
N GLU A 3 -5.16 -8.98 4.78
CA GLU A 3 -6.59 -8.64 4.83
C GLU A 3 -7.38 -9.96 4.69
N ALA A 4 -8.16 -10.33 5.70
CA ALA A 4 -8.94 -11.58 5.72
C ALA A 4 -10.32 -11.36 6.33
N VAL A 5 -11.33 -12.01 5.76
CA VAL A 5 -12.75 -11.94 6.14
C VAL A 5 -13.14 -13.16 6.98
N ALA A 6 -12.61 -14.34 6.67
CA ALA A 6 -12.99 -15.60 7.34
C ALA A 6 -12.20 -15.89 8.63
N GLY A 7 -11.40 -14.95 9.12
CA GLY A 7 -10.57 -15.13 10.30
C GLY A 7 -11.37 -15.26 11.59
N ARG A 8 -11.02 -16.25 12.44
CA ARG A 8 -11.63 -16.42 13.77
C ARG A 8 -10.78 -15.76 14.85
N ASN A 9 -11.40 -14.89 15.66
CA ASN A 9 -10.74 -14.27 16.80
C ASN A 9 -10.54 -15.30 17.93
N LEU A 10 -9.29 -15.46 18.38
CA LEU A 10 -8.89 -16.36 19.45
C LEU A 10 -8.39 -15.65 20.71
N ALA A 11 -8.38 -14.32 20.75
CA ALA A 11 -7.83 -13.57 21.88
C ALA A 11 -8.43 -13.98 23.24
N GLY A 12 -9.70 -14.41 23.29
CA GLY A 12 -10.33 -14.89 24.53
C GLY A 12 -9.94 -16.32 24.96
N TYR A 13 -9.23 -17.07 24.12
CA TYR A 13 -8.93 -18.49 24.32
C TYR A 13 -7.43 -18.76 24.49
N THR A 14 -6.57 -17.77 24.29
CA THR A 14 -5.12 -17.95 24.30
C THR A 14 -4.51 -17.44 25.62
N MET A 15 -3.26 -17.85 25.88
CA MET A 15 -2.52 -17.42 27.07
C MET A 15 -2.16 -15.93 27.06
N TYR A 16 -2.33 -15.26 25.91
CA TYR A 16 -1.94 -13.87 25.69
C TYR A 16 -3.12 -13.08 25.12
N PRO A 17 -4.15 -12.79 25.94
CA PRO A 17 -5.42 -12.23 25.46
C PRO A 17 -5.30 -10.79 24.90
N HIS A 18 -4.16 -10.13 25.10
CA HIS A 18 -3.89 -8.80 24.60
C HIS A 18 -3.20 -8.79 23.22
N GLU A 19 -2.86 -9.96 22.67
CA GLU A 19 -2.15 -10.07 21.38
C GLU A 19 -3.08 -10.08 20.17
N HIS A 20 -4.41 -9.92 20.36
CA HIS A 20 -5.41 -9.84 19.29
C HIS A 20 -5.27 -10.95 18.23
N GLU A 21 -5.09 -12.18 18.69
CA GLU A 21 -4.81 -13.32 17.83
C GLU A 21 -6.02 -13.70 16.97
N VAL A 22 -5.77 -13.92 15.67
CA VAL A 22 -6.76 -14.37 14.68
C VAL A 22 -6.19 -15.58 13.96
N ILE A 23 -6.99 -16.65 13.83
CA ILE A 23 -6.63 -17.84 13.08
C ILE A 23 -7.36 -17.87 11.74
N LEU A 24 -6.63 -18.21 10.67
CA LEU A 24 -7.18 -18.47 9.34
C LEU A 24 -7.42 -19.97 9.19
N GLU A 25 -8.53 -20.35 8.57
CA GLU A 25 -8.86 -21.77 8.37
C GLU A 25 -7.94 -22.43 7.34
N PHE A 26 -7.75 -23.74 7.47
CA PHE A 26 -7.01 -24.49 6.46
C PHE A 26 -7.72 -24.39 5.10
N GLY A 27 -6.94 -24.16 4.05
CA GLY A 27 -7.47 -23.93 2.71
C GLY A 27 -7.80 -22.48 2.39
N THR A 28 -7.61 -21.53 3.33
CA THR A 28 -7.66 -20.09 3.04
C THR A 28 -6.66 -19.77 1.92
N GLN A 29 -7.14 -19.21 0.82
CA GLN A 29 -6.32 -18.81 -0.32
C GLN A 29 -6.01 -17.32 -0.22
N LEU A 30 -4.74 -16.95 -0.44
CA LEU A 30 -4.29 -15.56 -0.36
C LEU A 30 -3.68 -15.13 -1.68
N LEU A 31 -4.05 -13.94 -2.14
CA LEU A 31 -3.47 -13.26 -3.30
C LEU A 31 -2.46 -12.19 -2.84
N VAL A 32 -1.36 -12.05 -3.58
CA VAL A 32 -0.43 -10.93 -3.36
C VAL A 32 -0.99 -9.67 -3.99
N LYS A 33 -1.47 -8.73 -3.16
CA LYS A 33 -1.98 -7.42 -3.58
C LYS A 33 -0.85 -6.42 -3.85
N ASN A 34 0.21 -6.45 -3.05
CA ASN A 34 1.38 -5.59 -3.25
C ASN A 34 2.65 -6.27 -2.71
N ILE A 35 3.74 -6.16 -3.46
CA ILE A 35 5.06 -6.72 -3.11
C ILE A 35 5.84 -5.82 -2.13
N GLY A 36 5.31 -4.63 -1.81
CA GLY A 36 5.77 -3.77 -0.72
C GLY A 36 7.23 -3.35 -0.81
N PHE A 37 7.92 -3.32 0.33
CA PHE A 37 9.30 -2.85 0.48
C PHE A 37 10.22 -3.96 1.00
N GLN A 38 11.48 -3.93 0.57
CA GLN A 38 12.53 -4.83 1.04
C GLN A 38 13.63 -4.06 1.79
N HIS A 39 13.98 -4.54 2.99
CA HIS A 39 15.08 -4.01 3.78
C HIS A 39 16.02 -5.13 4.22
N GLY A 40 17.18 -5.25 3.56
CA GLY A 40 18.07 -6.39 3.74
C GLY A 40 17.35 -7.70 3.40
N ASN A 41 17.23 -8.57 4.39
CA ASN A 41 16.54 -9.87 4.25
C ASN A 41 15.05 -9.81 4.62
N LEU A 42 14.53 -8.66 5.06
CA LEU A 42 13.12 -8.47 5.35
C LEU A 42 12.38 -8.09 4.08
N ARG A 43 11.33 -8.85 3.72
CA ARG A 43 10.41 -8.53 2.63
C ARG A 43 9.01 -8.32 3.18
N LEU A 44 8.48 -7.12 3.01
CA LEU A 44 7.11 -6.79 3.39
C LEU A 44 6.17 -7.06 2.21
N VAL A 45 5.24 -7.99 2.35
CA VAL A 45 4.20 -8.25 1.35
C VAL A 45 2.81 -7.94 1.90
N HIS A 46 1.92 -7.52 1.01
CA HIS A 46 0.50 -7.34 1.30
C HIS A 46 -0.30 -8.46 0.66
N LEU A 47 -1.01 -9.23 1.48
CA LEU A 47 -1.84 -10.35 1.10
C LEU A 47 -3.32 -10.02 1.35
N ILE A 48 -4.19 -10.49 0.47
CA ILE A 48 -5.64 -10.41 0.61
C ILE A 48 -6.24 -11.81 0.44
N GLU A 49 -7.22 -12.16 1.25
CA GLU A 49 -8.00 -13.39 1.11
C GLU A 49 -8.80 -13.38 -0.19
N ILE A 50 -8.76 -14.50 -0.93
CA ILE A 50 -9.59 -14.71 -2.10
C ILE A 50 -10.94 -15.22 -1.60
N ASN A 51 -12.01 -14.48 -1.87
CA ASN A 51 -13.38 -14.93 -1.62
C ASN A 51 -14.06 -15.24 -2.97
N ASP A 52 -14.78 -16.36 -3.05
CA ASP A 52 -15.49 -16.76 -4.27
C ASP A 52 -16.74 -15.90 -4.55
N ASP A 53 -17.14 -15.07 -3.57
CA ASP A 53 -18.20 -14.07 -3.72
C ASP A 53 -17.68 -12.79 -4.39
N GLY A 54 -17.26 -12.90 -5.65
CA GLY A 54 -17.58 -11.94 -6.72
C GLY A 54 -17.20 -10.45 -6.65
N ASP A 55 -16.45 -9.94 -5.67
CA ASP A 55 -16.00 -8.55 -5.68
C ASP A 55 -14.54 -8.43 -6.11
N ASP A 56 -14.41 -8.39 -7.44
CA ASP A 56 -13.30 -7.86 -8.21
C ASP A 56 -13.18 -6.34 -7.94
N ASP A 57 -12.89 -5.94 -6.71
CA ASP A 57 -12.70 -4.53 -6.32
C ASP A 57 -11.23 -4.11 -6.53
N ASP A 58 -10.73 -4.46 -7.71
CA ASP A 58 -9.65 -3.73 -8.34
C ASP A 58 -10.22 -2.35 -8.69
N ASN A 59 -9.60 -1.28 -8.16
CA ASN A 59 -9.70 0.12 -8.62
C ASN A 59 -10.41 1.17 -7.71
N SER A 60 -9.98 1.32 -6.45
CA SER A 60 -10.18 2.59 -5.71
C SER A 60 -8.93 3.49 -5.66
N GLN A 61 -7.81 3.11 -6.29
CA GLN A 61 -6.59 3.94 -6.35
C GLN A 61 -6.53 4.95 -7.50
N GLN A 62 -7.46 4.94 -8.46
CA GLN A 62 -7.47 5.91 -9.56
C GLN A 62 -7.64 7.38 -9.10
N GLY A 63 -8.22 7.62 -7.91
CA GLY A 63 -8.37 8.97 -7.37
C GLY A 63 -7.08 9.62 -6.86
N LEU A 64 -6.16 8.85 -6.26
CA LEU A 64 -4.95 9.39 -5.65
C LEU A 64 -3.85 9.69 -6.69
N ALA A 65 -3.70 8.81 -7.69
CA ALA A 65 -2.73 9.01 -8.76
C ALA A 65 -3.06 10.26 -9.61
N ALA A 66 -4.36 10.49 -9.89
CA ALA A 66 -4.82 11.69 -10.58
C ALA A 66 -4.57 12.98 -9.77
N ALA A 67 -4.74 12.95 -8.44
CA ALA A 67 -4.50 14.10 -7.57
C ALA A 67 -3.00 14.45 -7.42
N MET A 68 -2.11 13.48 -7.57
CA MET A 68 -0.65 13.69 -7.49
C MET A 68 -0.05 14.25 -8.78
N ALA A 69 -0.68 14.00 -9.94
CA ALA A 69 -0.24 14.55 -11.23
C ALA A 69 -0.41 16.08 -11.31
N SER A 70 -1.30 16.68 -10.52
CA SER A 70 -1.50 18.13 -10.44
C SER A 70 -0.46 18.90 -9.61
N VAL A 71 0.51 18.22 -8.97
CA VAL A 71 1.54 18.85 -8.12
C VAL A 71 2.88 18.99 -8.87
N HIS A 72 2.89 19.00 -10.21
CA HIS A 72 4.08 19.35 -10.97
C HIS A 72 4.17 20.87 -11.20
N VAL A 73 4.77 21.59 -10.27
CA VAL A 73 5.13 23.01 -10.45
C VAL A 73 6.40 23.08 -11.30
N THR A 74 6.28 23.43 -12.57
CA THR A 74 7.44 23.79 -13.39
C THR A 74 7.99 25.15 -12.94
N PRO A 75 9.24 25.24 -12.45
CA PRO A 75 9.84 26.52 -12.14
C PRO A 75 10.01 27.34 -13.43
N LYS A 76 9.54 28.58 -13.42
CA LYS A 76 9.66 29.51 -14.56
C LYS A 76 11.14 29.82 -14.79
N SER A 77 11.69 29.38 -15.92
CA SER A 77 13.06 29.68 -16.34
C SER A 77 13.23 31.19 -16.52
N THR A 78 13.99 31.82 -15.62
CA THR A 78 14.43 33.21 -15.76
C THR A 78 15.68 33.26 -16.65
N LYS A 79 15.55 33.91 -17.83
CA LYS A 79 16.69 34.17 -18.73
C LYS A 79 17.80 34.94 -17.99
N PRO A 80 19.09 34.62 -18.23
CA PRO A 80 20.18 35.44 -17.74
C PRO A 80 20.23 36.75 -18.53
N THR A 81 20.17 37.88 -17.83
CA THR A 81 20.38 39.21 -18.43
C THR A 81 21.87 39.47 -18.43
N ASN A 82 22.49 39.40 -19.61
CA ASN A 82 23.90 39.73 -19.81
C ASN A 82 24.05 41.26 -19.82
N ASN A 83 24.58 41.83 -18.75
CA ASN A 83 25.06 43.21 -18.72
C ASN A 83 26.55 43.24 -19.06
N LYS A 84 26.87 43.59 -20.32
CA LYS A 84 28.20 44.03 -20.73
C LYS A 84 28.48 45.37 -20.06
N SER A 85 29.52 45.44 -19.23
CA SER A 85 30.11 46.70 -18.76
C SER A 85 31.25 47.07 -19.70
N THR A 86 31.09 48.19 -20.41
CA THR A 86 32.14 48.84 -21.20
C THR A 86 32.57 50.13 -20.49
N TYR A 87 33.89 50.32 -20.49
CA TYR A 87 34.70 51.44 -19.99
C TYR A 87 35.00 51.48 -18.49
#